data_AF-A0AAD7BNL8-F1
#
_entry.id   AF-A0AAD7BNL8-F1
#
_cell.length_a   1.000
_cell.length_b   1.000
_cell.length_c   1.000
_cell.angle_alpha   90.00
_cell.angle_beta   90.00
_cell.angle_gamma   90.00
#
_symmetry.space_group_name_H-M   'P 1'
#
loop_
_entity.id
_entity.type
_entity.pdbx_description
1 polymer ?
#
loop_
_entity_poly.entity_id
_entity_poly.type
_entity_poly.pdbx_seq_one_letter_code
_entity_poly.pdbx_strand_id
1 'polypeptide(L)'
;MYHLQLLHTPSARETIEVDYAVFASDHRLLRSFFIAGLVILIYDHILTLGMEIKYIWRSKLRPSTCWFLAVRYIGLAAALAMLPYHFMVLDHQSCSKLQWMWEVLIVSQEVLIEVTLALRVLAMYGFNRWVFSGFATAIGTLTGISLASMTGIGPLRGGC
;
A
#
# COMPACT_ATOMS: atom_id res chain seq x y z
N MET A 1 50.41 -41.87 4.00
CA MET A 1 50.45 -40.66 3.16
C MET A 1 49.05 -40.09 3.12
N TYR A 2 48.80 -39.13 4.01
CA TYR A 2 47.59 -38.31 4.07
C TYR A 2 47.80 -37.14 3.11
N HIS A 3 47.01 -37.04 2.04
CA HIS A 3 46.82 -35.90 1.12
C HIS A 3 45.89 -36.49 0.02
N LEU A 4 44.69 -36.02 -0.33
CA LEU A 4 44.13 -34.68 -0.34
C LEU A 4 42.59 -34.73 -0.50
N GLN A 5 41.89 -33.99 0.37
CA GLN A 5 40.70 -33.14 0.11
C GLN A 5 39.57 -33.67 -0.81
N LEU A 6 38.45 -34.15 -0.26
CA LEU A 6 37.28 -33.38 0.20
C LEU A 6 36.54 -32.59 -0.90
N LEU A 7 35.30 -33.03 -1.14
CA LEU A 7 34.12 -32.27 -1.57
C LEU A 7 34.29 -31.28 -2.74
N HIS A 8 34.05 -31.77 -3.96
CA HIS A 8 33.49 -30.93 -5.01
C HIS A 8 31.97 -30.85 -4.77
N THR A 9 31.54 -29.89 -3.97
CA THR A 9 30.11 -29.52 -3.80
C THR A 9 29.64 -28.74 -5.03
N PRO A 10 28.67 -29.23 -5.82
CA PRO A 10 28.04 -28.44 -6.88
C PRO A 10 26.95 -27.52 -6.31
N SER A 11 27.21 -26.81 -5.21
CA SER A 11 26.14 -26.19 -4.40
C SER A 11 25.93 -24.68 -4.62
N ALA A 12 26.80 -23.98 -5.36
CA ALA A 12 26.75 -22.52 -5.48
C ALA A 12 26.22 -22.02 -6.83
N ARG A 13 26.36 -22.79 -7.92
CA ARG A 13 25.90 -22.37 -9.26
C ARG A 13 24.40 -22.68 -9.48
N GLU A 14 23.90 -23.75 -8.87
CA GLU A 14 22.49 -24.16 -8.99
C GLU A 14 21.55 -23.35 -8.07
N THR A 15 22.04 -22.85 -6.93
CA THR A 15 21.26 -21.97 -6.03
C THR A 15 21.04 -20.56 -6.60
N ILE A 16 22.01 -20.04 -7.36
CA ILE A 16 21.89 -18.72 -8.00
C ILE A 16 20.94 -18.78 -9.21
N GLU A 17 20.85 -19.92 -9.91
CA GLU A 17 19.94 -20.05 -11.07
C GLU A 17 18.46 -20.17 -10.70
N VAL A 18 18.16 -20.69 -9.52
CA VAL A 18 16.80 -21.00 -9.11
C VAL A 18 16.08 -19.80 -8.45
N ASP A 19 16.79 -18.71 -8.13
CA ASP A 19 16.20 -17.53 -7.47
C ASP A 19 15.87 -16.38 -8.44
N TYR A 20 16.70 -16.14 -9.48
CA TYR A 20 16.45 -15.03 -10.41
C TYR A 20 15.21 -15.24 -11.29
N ALA A 21 14.91 -16.49 -11.66
CA ALA A 21 13.81 -16.79 -12.57
C ALA A 21 12.47 -16.58 -11.85
N VAL A 22 12.43 -16.94 -10.56
CA VAL A 22 11.31 -16.69 -9.66
C VAL A 22 11.17 -15.19 -9.42
N PHE A 23 12.23 -14.50 -9.01
CA PHE A 23 12.23 -13.06 -8.79
C PHE A 23 11.77 -12.25 -10.02
N ALA A 24 12.29 -12.58 -11.20
CA ALA A 24 11.89 -11.92 -12.44
C ALA A 24 10.44 -12.23 -12.83
N SER A 25 9.91 -13.40 -12.46
CA SER A 25 8.51 -13.76 -12.68
C SER A 25 7.59 -13.03 -11.70
N ASP A 26 7.96 -12.96 -10.43
CA ASP A 26 7.23 -12.24 -9.39
C ASP A 26 7.10 -10.76 -9.74
N HIS A 27 8.19 -10.13 -10.20
CA HIS A 27 8.17 -8.73 -10.62
C HIS A 27 7.23 -8.46 -11.80
N ARG A 28 7.17 -9.39 -12.76
CA ARG A 28 6.24 -9.31 -13.90
C ARG A 28 4.79 -9.46 -13.47
N LEU A 29 4.51 -10.37 -12.54
CA LEU A 29 3.18 -10.57 -11.97
C LEU A 29 2.72 -9.35 -11.19
N LEU A 30 3.57 -8.81 -10.29
CA LEU A 30 3.27 -7.61 -9.52
C LEU A 30 2.94 -6.42 -10.42
N ARG A 31 3.73 -6.19 -11.47
CA ARG A 31 3.45 -5.13 -12.46
C ARG A 31 2.11 -5.33 -13.16
N SER A 32 1.80 -6.55 -13.54
CA SER A 32 0.54 -6.87 -14.23
C SER A 32 -0.67 -6.65 -13.32
N PHE A 33 -0.62 -7.13 -12.07
CA PHE A 33 -1.67 -6.92 -11.08
C PHE A 33 -1.82 -5.45 -10.71
N PHE A 34 -0.72 -4.72 -10.60
CA PHE A 34 -0.74 -3.28 -10.34
C PHE A 34 -1.43 -2.51 -11.46
N ILE A 35 -1.08 -2.78 -12.73
CA ILE A 35 -1.77 -2.15 -13.88
C ILE A 35 -3.25 -2.52 -13.88
N ALA A 36 -3.58 -3.80 -13.69
CA ALA A 36 -4.98 -4.25 -13.66
C ALA A 36 -5.77 -3.53 -12.55
N GLY A 37 -5.20 -3.46 -11.34
CA GLY A 37 -5.77 -2.74 -10.21
C GLY A 37 -5.93 -1.25 -10.48
N LEU A 38 -4.92 -0.59 -11.08
CA LEU A 38 -4.96 0.81 -11.45
C LEU A 38 -6.04 1.09 -12.51
N VAL A 39 -6.17 0.22 -13.52
CA VAL A 39 -7.22 0.35 -14.56
C VAL A 39 -8.60 0.23 -13.93
N ILE A 40 -8.82 -0.75 -13.06
CA ILE A 40 -10.09 -0.92 -12.35
C ILE A 40 -10.38 0.31 -11.47
N LEU A 41 -9.37 0.81 -10.75
CA LEU A 41 -9.50 1.99 -9.90
C LEU A 41 -9.89 3.22 -10.72
N ILE A 42 -9.21 3.48 -11.84
CA ILE A 42 -9.53 4.60 -12.74
C ILE A 42 -10.92 4.43 -13.35
N TYR A 43 -11.28 3.21 -13.76
CA TYR A 43 -12.59 2.91 -14.33
C TYR A 43 -13.72 3.23 -13.32
N ASP A 44 -13.57 2.80 -12.06
CA ASP A 44 -14.53 3.11 -11.00
C ASP A 44 -14.65 4.62 -10.75
N HIS A 45 -13.53 5.36 -10.82
CA HIS A 45 -13.54 6.83 -10.75
C HIS A 45 -14.32 7.46 -11.89
N ILE A 46 -14.06 7.07 -13.13
CA ILE A 46 -14.74 7.65 -14.29
C ILE A 46 -16.25 7.39 -14.22
N LEU A 47 -16.64 6.17 -13.84
CA LEU A 47 -18.04 5.76 -13.80
C LEU A 47 -18.86 6.55 -12.77
N THR A 48 -18.25 6.89 -11.64
CA THR A 48 -18.91 7.57 -10.53
C THR A 48 -18.77 9.10 -10.58
N LEU A 49 -17.73 9.63 -11.23
CA LEU A 49 -17.40 11.06 -11.31
C LEU A 49 -18.57 11.90 -11.87
N GLY A 50 -19.34 11.38 -12.83
CA GLY A 50 -20.53 12.08 -13.33
C GLY A 50 -21.58 12.34 -12.25
N MET A 51 -21.79 11.37 -11.35
CA MET A 51 -22.69 11.52 -10.20
C MET A 51 -22.05 12.40 -9.12
N GLU A 52 -20.76 12.26 -8.88
CA GLU A 52 -20.04 13.06 -7.90
C GLU A 52 -20.11 14.55 -8.24
N ILE A 53 -19.82 14.94 -9.49
CA ILE A 53 -19.89 16.35 -9.89
C ILE A 53 -21.31 16.91 -9.69
N LYS A 54 -22.33 16.11 -10.00
CA LYS A 54 -23.73 16.52 -9.88
C LYS A 54 -24.19 16.67 -8.42
N TYR A 55 -23.83 15.74 -7.55
CA TYR A 55 -24.39 15.65 -6.20
C TYR A 55 -23.45 16.10 -5.08
N ILE A 56 -22.15 15.98 -5.26
CA ILE A 56 -21.14 16.33 -4.26
C ILE A 56 -20.58 17.73 -4.54
N TRP A 57 -20.07 17.96 -5.76
CA TRP A 57 -19.36 19.21 -6.08
C TRP A 57 -20.30 20.43 -6.16
N ARG A 58 -21.55 20.21 -6.57
CA ARG A 58 -22.58 21.27 -6.62
C ARG A 58 -23.35 21.46 -5.31
N SER A 59 -23.14 20.60 -4.32
CA SER A 59 -23.82 20.67 -3.03
C SER A 59 -22.96 21.39 -1.98
N LYS A 60 -23.58 21.75 -0.85
CA LYS A 60 -22.84 22.31 0.29
C LYS A 60 -21.88 21.23 0.82
N LEU A 61 -20.58 21.55 0.85
CA LEU A 61 -19.55 20.65 1.38
C LEU A 61 -19.84 20.35 2.86
N ARG A 62 -20.32 19.13 3.13
CA ARG A 62 -20.47 18.60 4.49
C ARG A 62 -19.20 17.84 4.89
N PRO A 63 -18.88 17.72 6.18
CA PRO A 63 -17.73 16.94 6.63
C PRO A 63 -17.72 15.50 6.12
N SER A 64 -18.89 14.85 6.04
CA SER A 64 -19.03 13.51 5.46
C SER A 64 -18.71 13.45 3.98
N THR A 65 -19.01 14.52 3.23
CA THR A 65 -18.66 14.66 1.81
C THR A 65 -17.15 14.82 1.64
N CYS A 66 -16.51 15.63 2.48
CA CYS A 66 -15.05 15.78 2.49
C CYS A 66 -14.36 14.44 2.81
N TRP A 67 -14.86 13.72 3.81
CA TRP A 67 -14.36 12.40 4.18
C TRP A 67 -14.46 11.39 3.02
N PHE A 68 -15.61 11.35 2.35
CA PHE A 68 -15.80 10.49 1.17
C PHE A 68 -14.80 10.81 0.05
N LEU A 69 -14.60 12.10 -0.24
CA LEU A 69 -13.62 12.53 -1.24
C LEU A 69 -12.18 12.17 -0.80
N ALA A 70 -11.84 12.33 0.47
CA ALA A 70 -10.51 11.99 0.98
C ALA A 70 -10.19 10.50 0.76
N VAL A 71 -11.07 9.59 1.19
CA VAL A 71 -10.92 8.12 0.99
C VAL A 71 -10.70 7.79 -0.49
N ARG A 72 -11.43 8.48 -1.38
CA ARG A 72 -11.40 8.20 -2.81
C ARG A 72 -10.13 8.69 -3.48
N TYR A 73 -9.83 9.98 -3.34
CA TYR A 73 -8.77 10.65 -4.09
C TYR A 73 -7.39 10.38 -3.52
N ILE A 74 -7.25 10.11 -2.23
CA ILE A 74 -5.96 9.72 -1.63
C ILE A 74 -5.57 8.32 -2.13
N GLY A 75 -6.52 7.39 -2.27
CA GLY A 75 -6.26 6.08 -2.88
C GLY A 75 -5.77 6.17 -4.32
N LEU A 76 -6.38 7.05 -5.13
CA LEU A 76 -5.93 7.31 -6.50
C LEU A 76 -4.53 7.94 -6.51
N ALA A 77 -4.29 8.94 -5.66
CA ALA A 77 -2.99 9.61 -5.56
C ALA A 77 -1.88 8.62 -5.15
N ALA A 78 -2.17 7.74 -4.19
CA ALA A 78 -1.27 6.66 -3.80
C ALA A 78 -0.95 5.77 -5.01
N ALA A 79 -1.97 5.23 -5.69
CA ALA A 79 -1.75 4.36 -6.84
C ALA A 79 -0.92 5.05 -7.94
N LEU A 80 -1.15 6.33 -8.21
CA LEU A 80 -0.35 7.10 -9.17
C LEU A 80 1.10 7.31 -8.69
N ALA A 81 1.31 7.52 -7.39
CA ALA A 81 2.65 7.67 -6.80
C ALA A 81 3.53 6.41 -6.95
N MET A 82 2.94 5.23 -7.14
CA MET A 82 3.69 3.98 -7.37
C MET A 82 4.11 3.74 -8.82
N LEU A 83 3.56 4.48 -9.77
CA LEU A 83 3.90 4.32 -11.19
C LEU A 83 5.42 4.40 -11.45
N PRO A 84 6.17 5.37 -10.90
CA PRO A 84 7.60 5.44 -11.13
C PRO A 84 8.35 4.23 -10.57
N TYR A 85 7.90 3.66 -9.44
CA TYR A 85 8.52 2.46 -8.87
C TYR A 85 8.40 1.24 -9.80
N HIS A 86 7.30 1.15 -10.55
CA HIS A 86 7.07 0.04 -11.45
C HIS A 86 7.72 0.22 -12.83
N PHE A 87 7.74 1.44 -13.37
CA PHE A 87 8.12 1.66 -14.77
C PHE A 87 9.40 2.45 -15.00
N MET A 88 9.92 3.13 -13.98
CA MET A 88 11.10 4.00 -14.14
C MET A 88 12.30 3.46 -13.37
N VAL A 89 13.48 3.69 -13.93
CA VAL A 89 14.75 3.53 -13.20
C VAL A 89 14.97 4.83 -12.43
N LEU A 90 14.83 4.77 -11.12
CA LEU A 90 14.94 5.92 -10.23
C LEU A 90 16.37 6.06 -9.72
N ASP A 91 16.88 7.29 -9.68
CA ASP A 91 18.11 7.60 -8.96
C ASP A 91 17.92 7.42 -7.44
N HIS A 92 18.99 7.10 -6.73
CA HIS A 92 18.95 6.77 -5.30
C HIS A 92 18.31 7.89 -4.46
N GLN A 93 18.58 9.17 -4.79
CA GLN A 93 18.00 10.29 -4.05
C GLN A 93 16.49 10.45 -4.29
N SER A 94 16.03 10.17 -5.51
CA SER A 94 14.61 10.27 -5.88
C SER A 94 13.81 9.09 -5.33
N CYS A 95 14.42 7.92 -5.30
CA CYS A 95 13.88 6.67 -4.75
C CYS A 95 13.51 6.82 -3.26
N SER A 96 14.42 7.37 -2.43
CA SER A 96 14.15 7.59 -1.00
C SER A 96 12.99 8.57 -0.74
N LYS A 97 12.90 9.66 -1.52
CA LYS A 97 11.80 10.63 -1.42
C LYS A 97 10.46 10.01 -1.84
N LEU A 98 10.47 9.24 -2.92
CA LEU A 98 9.27 8.59 -3.45
C LEU A 98 8.77 7.51 -2.48
N GLN A 99 9.68 6.72 -1.92
CA GLN A 99 9.35 5.71 -0.92
C GLN A 99 8.68 6.35 0.30
N TRP A 100 9.26 7.43 0.85
CA TRP A 100 8.66 8.11 2.00
C TRP A 100 7.28 8.69 1.68
N MET A 101 7.12 9.28 0.49
CA MET A 101 5.82 9.79 0.03
C MET A 101 4.77 8.68 -0.09
N TRP A 102 5.16 7.53 -0.63
CA TRP A 102 4.29 6.36 -0.76
C TRP A 102 3.89 5.78 0.60
N GLU A 103 4.84 5.63 1.53
CA GLU A 103 4.57 5.15 2.89
C GLU A 103 3.56 6.06 3.61
N VAL A 104 3.75 7.38 3.54
CA VAL A 104 2.80 8.36 4.12
C VAL A 104 1.41 8.22 3.48
N LEU A 105 1.33 8.06 2.16
CA LEU A 105 0.07 7.89 1.44
C LEU A 105 -0.64 6.60 1.81
N ILE A 106 0.07 5.48 1.97
CA ILE A 106 -0.50 4.21 2.45
C ILE A 106 -1.08 4.37 3.84
N VAL A 107 -0.30 4.91 4.80
CA VAL A 107 -0.75 5.05 6.19
C VAL A 107 -1.98 5.96 6.25
N SER A 108 -2.01 7.01 5.42
CA SER A 108 -3.19 7.87 5.34
C SER A 108 -4.43 7.13 4.80
N GLN A 109 -4.26 6.26 3.80
CA GLN A 109 -5.34 5.44 3.24
C GLN A 109 -5.85 4.40 4.24
N GLU A 110 -4.95 3.75 4.97
CA GLU A 110 -5.26 2.76 6.00
C GLU A 110 -6.22 3.37 7.04
N VAL A 111 -5.84 4.50 7.65
CA VAL A 111 -6.66 5.21 8.65
C VAL A 111 -8.04 5.57 8.09
N LEU A 112 -8.09 6.08 6.85
CA LEU A 112 -9.33 6.48 6.21
C LEU A 112 -10.29 5.30 6.00
N ILE A 113 -9.76 4.15 5.57
CA ILE A 113 -10.54 2.93 5.34
C ILE A 113 -11.04 2.39 6.67
N GLU A 114 -10.18 2.28 7.69
CA GLU A 114 -10.55 1.73 8.98
C GLU A 114 -11.61 2.56 9.69
N VAL A 115 -11.47 3.89 9.68
CA VAL A 115 -12.48 4.78 10.26
C VAL A 115 -13.80 4.67 9.48
N THR A 116 -13.76 4.57 8.15
CA THR A 116 -14.98 4.37 7.34
C THR A 116 -15.66 3.05 7.67
N LEU A 117 -14.88 1.98 7.84
CA LEU A 117 -15.37 0.66 8.26
C LEU A 117 -15.99 0.74 9.65
N ALA A 118 -15.30 1.35 10.62
CA ALA A 118 -15.76 1.51 11.99
C ALA A 118 -17.07 2.31 12.04
N LEU A 119 -17.18 3.43 11.32
CA LEU A 119 -18.41 4.21 11.24
C LEU A 119 -19.59 3.40 10.71
N ARG A 120 -19.38 2.58 9.68
CA ARG A 120 -20.43 1.71 9.12
C ARG A 120 -20.86 0.65 10.12
N VAL A 121 -19.92 0.01 10.81
CA VAL A 121 -20.22 -1.01 11.83
C VAL A 121 -20.95 -0.38 13.02
N LEU A 122 -20.53 0.79 13.48
CA LEU A 122 -21.18 1.50 14.59
C LEU A 122 -22.62 1.90 14.24
N ALA A 123 -22.87 2.30 12.99
CA ALA A 123 -24.22 2.58 12.52
C ALA A 123 -25.11 1.31 12.55
N MET A 124 -24.56 0.14 12.20
CA MET A 124 -25.29 -1.14 12.27
C MET A 124 -25.56 -1.60 13.71
N TYR A 125 -24.63 -1.36 14.63
CA TYR A 125 -24.72 -1.79 16.03
C TYR A 125 -25.31 -0.74 16.98
N GLY A 126 -25.92 0.33 16.45
CA GLY A 126 -26.58 1.36 17.26
C GLY A 126 -25.64 2.11 18.20
N PHE A 127 -24.40 2.36 17.79
CA PHE A 127 -23.38 3.08 18.56
C PHE A 127 -23.06 2.47 19.95
N ASN A 128 -23.05 1.14 20.06
CA ASN A 128 -22.62 0.47 21.28
C ASN A 128 -21.14 0.78 21.61
N ARG A 129 -20.87 1.23 22.84
CA ARG A 129 -19.57 1.73 23.32
C ARG A 129 -18.49 0.65 23.34
N TRP A 130 -18.87 -0.61 23.56
CA TRP A 130 -17.95 -1.75 23.56
C TRP A 130 -17.40 -2.04 22.17
N VAL A 131 -18.28 -1.97 21.16
CA VAL A 131 -17.89 -2.11 19.75
C VAL A 131 -16.96 -0.97 19.36
N PHE A 132 -17.28 0.27 19.75
CA PHE A 132 -16.39 1.41 19.52
C PHE A 132 -15.00 1.23 20.12
N SER A 133 -14.91 0.78 21.38
CA SER A 133 -13.64 0.54 22.06
C SER A 133 -12.80 -0.50 21.32
N GLY A 134 -13.40 -1.60 20.89
CA GLY A 134 -12.70 -2.65 20.13
C GLY A 134 -12.16 -2.17 18.78
N PHE A 135 -12.93 -1.35 18.04
CA PHE A 135 -12.42 -0.75 16.81
C PHE A 135 -11.33 0.29 17.06
N ALA A 136 -11.48 1.13 18.08
CA ALA A 136 -10.49 2.15 18.41
C ALA A 136 -9.14 1.54 18.80
N THR A 137 -9.14 0.44 19.56
CA THR A 137 -7.90 -0.28 19.90
C THR A 137 -7.28 -0.92 18.67
N ALA A 138 -8.08 -1.58 17.82
CA ALA A 138 -7.59 -2.18 16.57
C ALA A 138 -6.92 -1.14 15.66
N ILE A 139 -7.59 -0.01 15.41
CA ILE A 139 -7.07 1.12 14.62
C ILE A 139 -5.75 1.62 15.23
N GLY A 140 -5.72 1.85 16.54
CA GLY A 140 -4.52 2.32 17.22
C GLY A 140 -3.34 1.35 17.12
N THR A 141 -3.60 0.03 17.19
CA THR A 141 -2.54 -0.98 17.06
C THR A 141 -2.00 -1.08 15.64
N LEU A 142 -2.86 -1.07 14.62
CA LEU A 142 -2.45 -1.22 13.22
C LEU A 142 -1.67 0.01 12.76
N THR A 143 -2.21 1.20 13.01
CA THR A 143 -1.52 2.46 12.72
C THR A 143 -0.21 2.61 13.51
N GLY A 144 -0.16 2.13 14.75
CA GLY A 144 1.05 2.09 15.56
C GLY A 144 2.14 1.20 14.94
N ILE A 145 1.78 0.03 14.43
CA ILE A 145 2.69 -0.88 13.71
C ILE A 145 3.19 -0.21 12.42
N SER A 146 2.29 0.38 11.63
CA SER A 146 2.63 1.07 10.39
C SER A 146 3.60 2.23 10.64
N LEU A 147 3.39 3.05 11.67
CA LEU A 147 4.30 4.15 12.03
C LEU A 147 5.65 3.67 12.58
N ALA A 148 5.66 2.59 13.37
CA ALA A 148 6.90 1.96 13.82
C ALA A 148 7.73 1.44 12.63
N SER A 149 7.07 0.93 11.58
CA SER A 149 7.76 0.49 10.36
C SER A 149 8.43 1.65 9.61
N MET A 150 7.81 2.85 9.59
CA MET A 150 8.37 4.05 8.94
C MET A 150 9.57 4.65 9.67
N THR A 151 9.60 4.52 11.01
CA THR A 151 10.67 5.11 11.85
C THR A 151 11.90 4.20 11.98
N GLY A 152 11.73 2.89 11.83
CA GLY A 152 12.82 1.94 11.59
C GLY A 152 13.84 1.77 12.72
N ILE A 153 13.53 0.90 13.68
CA ILE A 153 14.54 0.14 14.45
C ILE A 153 14.86 -1.17 13.70
N GLY A 154 15.09 -1.10 12.38
CA GLY A 154 15.29 -2.28 11.54
C GLY A 154 16.25 -2.04 10.37
N PRO A 155 17.02 -3.06 9.93
CA PRO A 155 18.13 -2.92 8.97
C PRO A 155 17.69 -2.80 7.50
N LEU A 156 16.40 -2.59 7.23
CA LEU A 156 15.80 -2.70 5.88
C LEU A 156 15.57 -1.36 5.18
N ARG A 157 16.17 -0.25 5.66
CA ARG A 157 16.13 1.04 4.95
C ARG A 157 17.18 1.11 3.83
N GLY A 158 17.23 0.05 3.02
CA GLY A 158 18.04 -0.09 1.82
C GLY A 158 17.14 -0.39 0.63
N GLY A 159 16.13 0.45 0.39
CA GLY A 159 15.29 0.37 -0.80
C GLY A 159 15.79 1.33 -1.86
N CYS A 160 16.67 0.83 -2.75
CA CYS A 160 16.36 0.59 -4.16
C CYS A 160 16.98 -0.77 -4.49
#